data_AF-A0AAN6D186-F1
#
_entry.id   AF-A0AAN6D186-F1
#
_cell.length_a   1.000
_cell.length_b   1.000
_cell.length_c   1.000
_cell.angle_alpha   90.00
_cell.angle_beta   90.00
_cell.angle_gamma   90.00
#
_symmetry.space_group_name_H-M   'P 1'
#
loop_
_entity.id
_entity.type
_entity.pdbx_description
1 polymer ?
#
loop_
_entity_poly.entity_id
_entity_poly.type
_entity_poly.pdbx_seq_one_letter_code
_entity_poly.pdbx_strand_id
1 'polypeptide(L)'
;MIKGLKNSALQLSNPMLNLKRFFSVHSSILQELSRAEMRKLSPTKLKELRLQHKPKAPKSAYQLFIKHKFATNTDKDTSPRDLLGKFASEWKTASEEVKAPFVKTYNEAAAEYAKEFQAWKEKYTVRSPYMNFFMSVYPKRVVKDFSQNSTIMKQIAEEWKALSPEEKESYRSKD
;
A
#
# COMPACT_ATOMS: atom_id res chain seq x y z
N MET A 1 19.03 -43.39 -7.42
CA MET A 1 19.25 -42.10 -8.13
C MET A 1 18.20 -42.05 -9.23
N ILE A 2 17.25 -41.13 -9.28
CA ILE A 2 17.39 -39.70 -9.59
C ILE A 2 16.18 -38.97 -8.94
N LYS A 3 16.44 -37.93 -8.15
CA LYS A 3 15.41 -36.98 -7.70
C LYS A 3 15.30 -35.90 -8.77
N GLY A 4 14.14 -35.72 -9.38
CA GLY A 4 13.92 -34.73 -10.44
C GLY A 4 12.51 -34.16 -10.39
N LEU A 5 12.40 -32.86 -10.63
CA LEU A 5 11.21 -32.01 -10.71
C LEU A 5 10.55 -31.60 -9.39
N LYS A 6 11.20 -30.66 -8.69
CA LYS A 6 10.46 -29.57 -8.06
C LYS A 6 10.29 -28.47 -9.10
N ASN A 7 9.04 -28.18 -9.43
CA ASN A 7 8.60 -27.02 -10.18
C ASN A 7 9.16 -25.74 -9.53
N SER A 8 10.28 -25.25 -10.04
CA SER A 8 10.77 -23.91 -9.76
C SER A 8 10.22 -22.99 -10.83
N ALA A 9 8.93 -22.68 -10.72
CA ALA A 9 8.39 -21.51 -11.37
C ALA A 9 9.10 -20.31 -10.72
N LEU A 10 10.14 -19.84 -11.42
CA LEU A 10 10.86 -18.61 -11.14
C LEU A 10 9.83 -17.52 -10.85
N GLN A 11 9.68 -17.20 -9.56
CA GLN A 11 9.23 -15.91 -9.08
C GLN A 11 10.22 -14.89 -9.64
N LEU A 12 10.00 -14.44 -10.88
CA LEU A 12 10.51 -13.17 -11.35
C LEU A 12 9.88 -12.12 -10.44
N SER A 13 10.58 -11.80 -9.36
CA SER A 13 10.23 -10.70 -8.46
C SER A 13 10.14 -9.45 -9.32
N ASN A 14 8.93 -9.04 -9.65
CA ASN A 14 8.68 -7.93 -10.55
C ASN A 14 9.28 -6.65 -9.91
N PRO A 15 10.40 -6.10 -10.43
CA PRO A 15 11.14 -5.03 -9.75
C PRO A 15 10.31 -3.73 -9.64
N MET A 16 9.28 -3.61 -10.47
CA MET A 16 8.26 -2.55 -10.43
C MET A 16 7.44 -2.55 -9.12
N LEU A 17 7.18 -3.72 -8.54
CA LEU A 17 6.40 -3.86 -7.30
C LEU A 17 7.17 -3.35 -6.07
N ASN A 18 8.49 -3.45 -6.07
CA ASN A 18 9.34 -2.93 -4.99
C ASN A 18 9.55 -1.41 -5.10
N LEU A 19 9.74 -0.88 -6.32
CA LEU A 19 9.87 0.57 -6.55
C LEU A 19 8.61 1.35 -6.13
N LYS A 20 7.41 0.82 -6.40
CA LYS A 20 6.13 1.42 -5.95
C LYS A 20 6.05 1.53 -4.42
N ARG A 21 6.73 0.65 -3.68
CA ARG A 21 6.76 0.61 -2.21
C ARG A 21 7.73 1.62 -1.59
N PHE A 22 8.83 1.92 -2.27
CA PHE A 22 9.88 2.83 -1.79
C PHE A 22 9.67 4.29 -2.19
N PHE A 23 8.98 4.56 -3.28
CA PHE A 23 8.91 5.88 -3.90
C PHE A 23 7.50 6.48 -4.02
N SER A 24 6.57 6.03 -3.16
CA SER A 24 5.27 6.70 -3.02
C SER A 24 5.49 8.08 -2.40
N VAL A 25 5.63 9.09 -3.25
CA VAL A 25 5.59 10.51 -2.89
C VAL A 25 4.29 10.78 -2.11
N HIS A 26 4.44 11.36 -0.91
CA HIS A 26 3.38 12.07 -0.20
C HIS A 26 3.80 13.52 -0.20
N SER A 27 3.30 14.28 -1.17
CA SER A 27 3.83 15.61 -1.44
C SER A 27 3.41 16.62 -0.36
N SER A 28 2.15 16.66 0.09
CA SER A 28 1.67 17.82 0.86
C SER A 28 1.95 17.78 2.37
N ILE A 29 1.80 16.64 3.07
CA ILE A 29 1.99 16.56 4.55
C ILE A 29 3.47 16.75 4.94
N LEU A 30 4.38 16.26 4.09
CA LEU A 30 5.82 16.42 4.29
C LEU A 30 6.36 17.71 3.65
N GLN A 31 5.55 18.45 2.88
CA GLN A 31 5.93 19.76 2.36
C GLN A 31 5.89 20.84 3.45
N GLU A 32 5.01 20.69 4.46
CA GLU A 32 4.94 21.61 5.60
C GLU A 32 6.12 21.44 6.57
N LEU A 33 6.72 20.25 6.63
CA LEU A 33 7.93 19.99 7.40
C LEU A 33 9.17 20.26 6.55
N SER A 34 10.09 21.11 7.03
CA SER A 34 11.36 21.31 6.37
C SER A 34 12.16 20.01 6.28
N ARG A 35 13.03 19.90 5.26
CA ARG A 35 13.93 18.74 5.12
C ARG A 35 14.83 18.54 6.35
N ALA A 36 15.14 19.62 7.07
CA ALA A 36 15.93 19.58 8.29
C ALA A 36 15.14 18.96 9.47
N GLU A 37 13.85 19.28 9.60
CA GLU A 37 12.98 18.69 10.60
C GLU A 37 12.71 17.21 10.31
N MET A 38 12.50 16.84 9.05
CA MET A 38 12.35 15.43 8.67
C MET A 38 13.56 14.56 9.04
N ARG A 39 14.78 15.10 8.94
CA ARG A 39 16.01 14.37 9.30
C ARG A 39 16.15 14.13 10.81
N LYS A 40 15.47 14.93 11.64
CA LYS A 40 15.45 14.78 13.11
C LYS A 40 14.42 13.76 13.60
N LEU A 41 13.49 13.35 12.75
CA LEU A 41 12.42 12.41 13.11
C LEU A 41 12.89 10.96 12.98
N SER A 42 12.44 10.11 13.90
CA SER A 42 12.64 8.67 13.79
C SER A 42 11.85 8.08 12.61
N PRO A 43 12.28 6.94 12.04
CA PRO A 43 11.54 6.27 10.97
C PRO A 43 10.09 5.94 11.34
N THR A 44 9.81 5.64 12.61
CA THR A 44 8.46 5.36 13.11
C THR A 44 7.60 6.61 13.12
N LYS A 45 8.14 7.75 13.58
CA LYS A 45 7.41 9.03 13.59
C LYS A 45 7.13 9.54 12.18
N LEU A 46 8.11 9.40 11.28
CA LEU A 46 7.95 9.74 9.88
C LEU A 46 6.87 8.87 9.19
N LYS A 47 6.81 7.58 9.53
CA LYS A 47 5.76 6.68 9.04
C LYS A 47 4.38 7.06 9.59
N GLU A 48 4.29 7.43 10.86
CA GLU A 48 3.04 7.89 11.48
C GLU A 48 2.50 9.14 10.79
N LEU A 49 3.34 10.16 10.61
CA LEU A 49 2.97 11.40 9.91
C LEU A 49 2.50 11.14 8.47
N ARG A 50 3.16 10.22 7.76
CA ARG A 50 2.74 9.79 6.42
C ARG A 50 1.38 9.09 6.40
N LEU A 51 0.98 8.45 7.49
CA LEU A 51 -0.25 7.69 7.59
C LEU A 51 -1.39 8.45 8.29
N GLN A 52 -1.12 9.57 8.96
CA GLN A 52 -2.11 10.30 9.76
C GLN A 52 -3.36 10.69 8.97
N HIS A 53 -3.20 11.07 7.71
CA HIS A 53 -4.33 11.47 6.86
C HIS A 53 -4.83 10.36 5.95
N LYS A 54 -4.19 9.18 5.95
CA LYS A 54 -4.60 8.08 5.08
C LYS A 54 -5.88 7.44 5.61
N PRO A 55 -6.97 7.38 4.80
CA PRO A 55 -8.18 6.67 5.18
C PRO A 55 -7.85 5.24 5.60
N LYS A 56 -8.43 4.79 6.72
CA LYS A 56 -8.23 3.43 7.23
C LYS A 56 -9.19 2.49 6.51
N ALA A 57 -8.69 1.34 6.07
CA ALA A 57 -9.53 0.34 5.42
C ALA A 57 -10.64 -0.15 6.39
N PRO A 58 -11.86 -0.41 5.88
CA PRO A 58 -12.95 -0.91 6.70
C PRO A 58 -12.63 -2.31 7.21
N LYS A 59 -13.20 -2.66 8.37
CA LYS A 59 -13.11 -4.02 8.91
C LYS A 59 -13.90 -4.98 8.02
N SER A 60 -13.34 -6.15 7.74
CA SER A 60 -14.06 -7.17 6.96
C SER A 60 -15.30 -7.68 7.70
N ALA A 61 -16.24 -8.28 6.97
CA ALA A 61 -17.44 -8.89 7.55
C ALA A 61 -17.10 -9.88 8.68
N TYR A 62 -16.07 -10.71 8.48
CA TYR A 62 -15.57 -11.61 9.53
C TYR A 62 -15.07 -10.86 10.77
N GLN A 63 -14.29 -9.79 10.58
CA GLN A 63 -13.79 -8.99 11.71
C GLN A 63 -14.92 -8.28 12.47
N LEU A 64 -15.98 -7.86 11.77
CA LEU A 64 -17.18 -7.30 12.38
C LEU A 64 -17.93 -8.38 13.18
N PHE A 65 -18.08 -9.58 12.64
CA PHE A 65 -18.66 -10.73 13.33
C PHE A 65 -17.87 -11.09 14.59
N ILE A 66 -16.54 -11.22 14.50
CA ILE A 66 -15.68 -11.50 15.65
C ILE A 66 -15.81 -10.40 16.71
N LYS A 67 -15.81 -9.12 16.31
CA LYS A 67 -16.02 -8.00 17.24
C LYS A 67 -17.38 -8.12 17.94
N HIS A 68 -18.44 -8.44 17.20
CA HIS A 68 -19.78 -8.64 17.75
C HIS A 68 -19.82 -9.82 18.73
N LYS A 69 -19.19 -10.95 18.40
CA LYS A 69 -19.10 -12.13 19.25
C LYS A 69 -18.35 -11.84 20.54
N PHE A 70 -17.19 -11.19 20.48
CA PHE A 70 -16.49 -10.78 21.70
C PHE A 70 -17.27 -9.79 22.56
N ALA A 71 -18.07 -8.91 21.96
CA ALA A 71 -18.90 -7.96 22.70
C ALA A 71 -20.13 -8.60 23.37
N THR A 72 -20.66 -9.68 22.77
CA THR A 72 -21.86 -10.39 23.26
C THR A 72 -21.52 -11.64 24.09
N ASN A 73 -20.27 -12.09 24.05
CA ASN A 73 -19.81 -13.23 24.81
C ASN A 73 -19.73 -12.91 26.31
N THR A 74 -20.42 -13.70 27.12
CA THR A 74 -20.45 -13.57 28.58
C THR A 74 -19.41 -14.46 29.28
N ASP A 75 -18.80 -15.41 28.56
CA ASP A 75 -17.75 -16.29 29.08
C ASP A 75 -16.46 -15.50 29.31
N LYS A 76 -16.07 -15.39 30.59
CA LYS A 76 -14.83 -14.73 31.04
C LYS A 76 -13.73 -15.72 31.43
N ASP A 77 -14.05 -17.01 31.52
CA ASP A 77 -13.15 -18.04 32.01
C ASP A 77 -12.32 -18.64 30.86
N THR A 78 -12.88 -18.68 29.65
CA THR A 78 -12.14 -19.11 28.46
C THR A 78 -11.18 -18.03 27.98
N SER A 79 -9.96 -18.43 27.60
CA SER A 79 -8.98 -17.50 27.05
C SER A 79 -9.48 -16.85 25.74
N PRO A 80 -9.19 -15.56 25.49
CA PRO A 80 -9.58 -14.89 24.24
C PRO A 80 -9.06 -15.59 22.98
N ARG A 81 -7.94 -16.30 23.08
CA ARG A 81 -7.37 -17.08 21.97
C ARG A 81 -8.25 -18.28 21.61
N ASP A 82 -8.74 -18.99 22.61
CA ASP A 82 -9.60 -20.16 22.40
C ASP A 82 -11.00 -19.74 21.94
N LEU A 83 -11.52 -18.64 22.48
CA LEU A 83 -12.76 -18.01 22.02
C LEU A 83 -12.68 -17.61 20.54
N LEU A 84 -11.56 -17.01 20.12
CA LEU A 84 -11.35 -16.67 18.70
C LEU A 84 -11.38 -17.92 17.82
N GLY A 85 -10.78 -19.03 18.26
CA GLY A 85 -10.84 -20.31 17.56
C GLY A 85 -12.27 -20.84 17.40
N LYS A 86 -13.08 -20.76 18.48
CA LYS A 86 -14.50 -21.14 18.45
C LYS A 86 -15.30 -20.27 17.48
N PHE A 87 -15.19 -18.95 17.58
CA PHE A 87 -15.90 -18.03 16.69
C PHE A 87 -15.46 -18.15 15.23
N ALA A 88 -14.18 -18.44 14.98
CA ALA A 88 -13.68 -18.69 13.63
C ALA A 88 -14.34 -19.93 13.00
N SER A 89 -14.51 -20.99 13.78
CA SER A 89 -15.23 -22.20 13.35
C SER A 89 -16.71 -21.91 13.12
N GLU A 90 -17.35 -21.15 14.03
CA GLU A 90 -18.75 -20.73 13.90
C GLU A 90 -19.00 -19.94 12.62
N TRP A 91 -18.11 -18.99 12.28
CA TRP A 91 -18.23 -18.21 11.04
C TRP A 91 -18.16 -19.08 9.77
N LYS A 92 -17.33 -20.13 9.79
CA LYS A 92 -17.21 -21.05 8.64
C LYS A 92 -18.47 -21.87 8.43
N THR A 93 -19.13 -22.27 9.51
CA THR A 93 -20.36 -23.07 9.48
C THR A 93 -21.63 -22.22 9.47
N ALA A 94 -21.52 -20.91 9.69
CA ALA A 94 -22.66 -20.00 9.69
C ALA A 94 -23.32 -19.94 8.32
N SER A 95 -24.65 -19.84 8.33
CA SER A 95 -25.45 -19.67 7.12
C SER A 95 -25.27 -18.26 6.55
N GLU A 96 -25.66 -18.08 5.28
CA GLU A 96 -25.51 -16.79 4.62
C GLU A 96 -26.40 -15.71 5.25
N GLU A 97 -27.52 -16.07 5.87
CA GLU A 97 -28.40 -15.13 6.58
C GLU A 97 -27.70 -14.53 7.81
N VAL A 98 -26.88 -15.32 8.51
CA VAL A 98 -26.09 -14.85 9.67
C VAL A 98 -24.95 -13.94 9.21
N LYS A 99 -24.36 -14.21 8.04
CA LYS A 99 -23.28 -13.40 7.47
C LYS A 99 -23.80 -12.11 6.82
N ALA A 100 -25.01 -12.14 6.25
CA ALA A 100 -25.64 -11.05 5.50
C ALA A 100 -25.55 -9.68 6.18
N PRO A 101 -25.89 -9.50 7.47
CA PRO A 101 -25.79 -8.18 8.11
C PRO A 101 -24.35 -7.65 8.14
N PHE A 102 -23.37 -8.51 8.45
CA PHE A 102 -21.96 -8.11 8.50
C PHE A 102 -21.37 -7.82 7.12
N VAL A 103 -21.80 -8.57 6.10
CA VAL A 103 -21.42 -8.34 4.69
C VAL A 103 -22.00 -7.02 4.19
N LYS A 104 -23.27 -6.74 4.51
CA LYS A 104 -23.92 -5.46 4.17
C LYS A 104 -23.16 -4.28 4.78
N THR A 105 -22.89 -4.31 6.09
CA THR A 105 -22.12 -3.24 6.76
C THR A 105 -20.72 -3.09 6.19
N TYR A 106 -20.04 -4.19 5.84
CA TYR A 106 -18.74 -4.13 5.17
C TYR A 106 -18.84 -3.44 3.81
N ASN A 107 -19.83 -3.78 2.99
CA ASN A 107 -19.99 -3.23 1.65
C ASN A 107 -20.29 -1.72 1.68
N GLU A 108 -21.14 -1.28 2.62
CA GLU A 108 -21.44 0.14 2.85
C GLU A 108 -20.16 0.90 3.23
N ALA A 109 -19.42 0.42 4.23
CA ALA A 109 -18.16 1.03 4.66
C ALA A 109 -17.06 0.96 3.58
N ALA A 110 -17.06 -0.07 2.73
CA ALA A 110 -16.13 -0.21 1.62
C ALA A 110 -16.41 0.80 0.50
N ALA A 111 -17.68 1.08 0.23
CA ALA A 111 -18.07 2.11 -0.74
C ALA A 111 -17.67 3.52 -0.25
N GLU A 112 -17.89 3.82 1.03
CA GLU A 112 -17.44 5.09 1.64
C GLU A 112 -15.92 5.20 1.62
N TYR A 113 -15.22 4.16 2.06
CA TYR A 113 -13.76 4.10 2.04
C TYR A 113 -13.19 4.33 0.63
N ALA A 114 -13.80 3.75 -0.42
CA ALA A 114 -13.33 3.93 -1.78
C ALA A 114 -13.37 5.41 -2.21
N LYS A 115 -14.42 6.15 -1.82
CA LYS A 115 -14.54 7.59 -2.10
C LYS A 115 -13.50 8.39 -1.33
N GLU A 116 -13.39 8.17 -0.02
CA GLU A 116 -12.40 8.86 0.83
C GLU A 116 -10.96 8.57 0.37
N PHE A 117 -10.69 7.32 0.04
CA PHE A 117 -9.38 6.88 -0.42
C PHE A 117 -9.01 7.49 -1.77
N GLN A 118 -9.97 7.62 -2.69
CA GLN A 118 -9.74 8.27 -3.96
C GLN A 118 -9.48 9.77 -3.79
N ALA A 119 -10.28 10.48 -2.99
CA ALA A 119 -10.05 11.89 -2.68
C ALA A 119 -8.71 12.12 -1.98
N TRP A 120 -8.34 11.23 -1.05
CA TRP A 120 -7.02 11.24 -0.43
C TRP A 120 -5.90 10.98 -1.44
N LYS A 121 -6.10 10.03 -2.35
CA LYS A 121 -5.12 9.70 -3.39
C LYS A 121 -4.88 10.92 -4.28
N GLU A 122 -5.91 11.57 -4.76
CA GLU A 122 -5.79 12.79 -5.58
C GLU A 122 -5.06 13.91 -4.83
N LYS A 123 -5.42 14.13 -3.56
CA LYS A 123 -4.83 15.20 -2.75
C LYS A 123 -3.37 14.94 -2.34
N TYR A 124 -2.99 13.70 -2.09
CA TYR A 124 -1.71 13.35 -1.45
C TYR A 124 -0.74 12.55 -2.33
N THR A 125 -1.19 11.98 -3.45
CA THR A 125 -0.35 11.15 -4.36
C THR A 125 0.04 11.85 -5.66
N VAL A 126 0.05 13.18 -5.69
CA VAL A 126 0.66 13.93 -6.79
C VAL A 126 2.15 13.58 -6.85
N ARG A 127 2.54 12.79 -7.85
CA ARG A 127 3.94 12.46 -8.13
C ARG A 127 4.64 13.72 -8.60
N SER A 128 5.91 13.90 -8.23
CA SER A 128 6.66 15.03 -8.77
C SER A 128 6.88 14.85 -10.28
N PRO A 129 7.05 15.94 -11.04
CA PRO A 129 7.36 15.85 -12.47
C PRO A 129 8.57 14.96 -12.77
N TYR A 130 9.61 15.01 -11.93
CA TYR A 130 10.76 14.10 -12.02
C TYR A 130 10.35 12.63 -11.89
N MET A 131 9.45 12.30 -10.95
CA MET A 131 8.99 10.94 -10.75
C MET A 131 8.17 10.43 -11.93
N ASN A 132 7.35 11.29 -12.55
CA ASN A 132 6.59 10.93 -13.75
C ASN A 132 7.52 10.70 -14.95
N PHE A 133 8.51 11.58 -15.14
CA PHE A 133 9.58 11.37 -16.12
C PHE A 133 10.31 10.04 -15.88
N PHE A 134 10.80 9.84 -14.65
CA PHE A 134 11.50 8.63 -14.24
C PHE A 134 10.67 7.37 -14.51
N MET A 135 9.39 7.36 -14.14
CA MET A 135 8.49 6.21 -14.36
C MET A 135 8.17 5.96 -15.83
N SER A 136 8.29 6.97 -16.70
CA SER A 136 8.11 6.79 -18.15
C SER A 136 9.35 6.21 -18.86
N VAL A 137 10.53 6.45 -18.29
CA VAL A 137 11.83 6.08 -18.88
C VAL A 137 12.37 4.79 -18.27
N TYR A 138 12.31 4.64 -16.96
CA TYR A 138 12.93 3.53 -16.23
C TYR A 138 12.45 2.15 -16.69
N PRO A 139 11.14 1.86 -16.86
CA PRO A 139 10.68 0.54 -17.31
C PRO A 139 11.23 0.11 -18.67
N LYS A 140 11.53 1.08 -19.55
CA LYS A 140 12.07 0.82 -20.90
C LYS A 140 13.56 0.47 -20.87
N ARG A 141 14.23 0.71 -19.75
CA ARG A 141 15.69 0.55 -19.58
C ARG A 141 16.07 -0.53 -18.58
N VAL A 142 15.08 -1.18 -17.96
CA VAL A 142 15.33 -2.30 -17.05
C VAL A 142 16.01 -3.42 -17.84
N VAL A 143 17.26 -3.68 -17.49
CA VAL A 143 18.05 -4.81 -18.00
C VAL A 143 17.90 -6.01 -17.08
N LYS A 144 18.18 -7.20 -17.63
CA LYS A 144 18.16 -8.46 -16.86
C LYS A 144 19.22 -8.49 -15.76
N ASP A 145 20.31 -7.74 -15.93
CA ASP A 145 21.38 -7.62 -14.94
C ASP A 145 21.13 -6.43 -13.99
N PHE A 146 20.80 -6.75 -12.74
CA PHE A 146 20.55 -5.76 -11.70
C PHE A 146 21.79 -4.91 -11.36
N SER A 147 23.01 -5.37 -11.69
CA SER A 147 24.26 -4.64 -11.42
C SER A 147 24.32 -3.28 -12.12
N GLN A 148 23.66 -3.16 -13.28
CA GLN A 148 23.65 -1.95 -14.10
C GLN A 148 22.59 -0.93 -13.67
N ASN A 149 21.70 -1.27 -12.74
CA ASN A 149 20.60 -0.39 -12.32
C ASN A 149 21.11 0.94 -11.75
N SER A 150 22.19 0.93 -10.97
CA SER A 150 22.78 2.17 -10.43
C SER A 150 23.20 3.13 -11.54
N THR A 151 23.80 2.61 -12.61
CA THR A 151 24.20 3.40 -13.79
C THR A 151 22.99 3.95 -14.52
N ILE A 152 21.95 3.14 -14.71
CA ILE A 152 20.69 3.56 -15.35
C ILE A 152 20.02 4.68 -14.55
N MET A 153 19.95 4.57 -13.22
CA MET A 153 19.41 5.63 -12.37
C MET A 153 20.18 6.94 -12.53
N LYS A 154 21.51 6.88 -12.59
CA LYS A 154 22.37 8.06 -12.79
C LYS A 154 22.13 8.71 -14.15
N GLN A 155 22.04 7.91 -15.21
CA GLN A 155 21.75 8.42 -16.56
C GLN A 155 20.38 9.12 -16.61
N ILE A 156 19.34 8.52 -16.03
CA ILE A 156 18.00 9.13 -15.98
C ILE A 156 18.03 10.45 -15.18
N ALA A 157 18.82 10.54 -14.12
CA ALA A 157 18.98 11.77 -13.36
C ALA A 157 19.68 12.89 -14.17
N GLU A 158 20.69 12.56 -14.97
CA GLU A 158 21.36 13.53 -15.85
C GLU A 158 20.44 13.98 -17.00
N GLU A 159 19.67 13.05 -17.59
CA GLU A 159 18.66 13.40 -18.60
C GLU A 159 17.61 14.35 -18.03
N TRP A 160 17.12 14.10 -16.81
CA TRP A 160 16.20 15.04 -16.15
C TRP A 160 16.83 16.43 -15.99
N LYS A 161 18.10 16.52 -15.62
CA LYS A 161 18.77 17.83 -15.48
C LYS A 161 18.82 18.57 -16.82
N ALA A 162 19.10 17.85 -17.91
CA ALA A 162 19.23 18.38 -19.26
C ALA A 162 17.91 18.86 -19.90
N LEU A 163 16.75 18.38 -19.42
CA LEU A 163 15.44 18.85 -19.92
C LEU A 163 15.21 20.35 -19.66
N SER A 164 14.52 21.01 -20.59
CA SER A 164 14.07 22.40 -20.43
C SER A 164 13.02 22.53 -19.30
N PRO A 165 12.82 23.74 -18.75
CA PRO A 165 11.76 23.97 -17.77
C PRO A 165 10.36 23.59 -18.30
N GLU A 166 10.10 23.83 -19.59
CA GLU A 166 8.82 23.52 -20.25
C GLU A 166 8.61 22.01 -20.38
N GLU A 167 9.65 21.27 -20.76
CA GLU A 167 9.61 19.81 -20.84
C GLU A 167 9.40 19.20 -19.46
N LYS A 168 10.08 19.72 -18.43
CA LYS A 168 9.89 19.32 -17.03
C LYS A 168 8.46 19.56 -16.56
N GLU A 169 7.86 20.68 -16.93
CA GLU A 169 6.49 21.02 -16.57
C GLU A 169 5.45 20.10 -17.25
N SER A 170 5.74 19.62 -18.47
CA SER A 170 4.89 18.63 -19.16
C SER A 170 4.70 17.30 -18.40
N TYR A 171 5.59 17.00 -17.44
CA TYR A 171 5.50 15.82 -16.59
C TYR A 171 4.70 16.06 -15.29
N ARG A 172 4.17 17.26 -15.04
CA ARG A 172 3.34 17.54 -13.85
C ARG A 172 1.99 16.82 -13.86
N SER A 173 1.42 16.58 -15.05
CA SER A 173 0.03 16.11 -15.21
C SER A 173 -0.11 14.73 -15.86
N LYS A 174 0.97 13.96 -15.98
CA LYS A 174 0.89 12.60 -16.53
C LYS A 174 0.54 11.61 -15.42
N ASP A 175 -0.74 11.25 -15.35
CA ASP A 175 -1.30 10.16 -14.53
C ASP A 175 -0.76 8.78 -14.93
#